data_AF-A0A9E3LPE6-F1
#
_entry.id   AF-A0A9E3LPE6-F1
#
_cell.length_a   1.000
_cell.length_b   1.000
_cell.length_c   1.000
_cell.angle_alpha   90.00
_cell.angle_beta   90.00
_cell.angle_gamma   90.00
#
_symmetry.space_group_name_H-M   'P 1'
#
loop_
_entity.id
_entity.type
_entity.pdbx_description
1 polymer ?
#
loop_
_entity_poly.entity_id
_entity_poly.type
_entity_poly.pdbx_seq_one_letter_code
_entity_poly.pdbx_strand_id
1 'polypeptide(L)'
;MSANTAPIVTLDDGTTSARSAAAKLIARGHRTRPPESLKISVRADNRTRLGREMNRFREAMLAALGPTPTNAQRAMVEQAIQLRTRMIPLDAKFVETGVQSIHDSRVYLAWSNSYCRLLDRLGLDMSAAAEPQPSLAAALAAGRREVTPDGADGAERVDHPPDPGDLLEAP
;
A
#
# COMPACT_ATOMS: atom_id res chain seq x y z
N MET A 1 60.63 17.80 5.79
CA MET A 1 59.17 17.98 5.98
C MET A 1 58.50 16.67 5.57
N SER A 2 58.32 15.74 6.52
CA SER A 2 57.71 14.42 6.26
C SER A 2 56.23 14.46 6.61
N ALA A 3 55.37 14.14 5.66
CA ALA A 3 53.93 14.01 5.86
C ALA A 3 53.60 12.69 6.55
N ASN A 4 52.94 12.76 7.70
CA ASN A 4 52.44 11.64 8.47
C ASN A 4 51.00 11.33 8.03
N THR A 5 50.81 10.29 7.24
CA THR A 5 49.49 9.81 6.81
C THR A 5 49.09 8.60 7.65
N ALA A 6 48.17 8.80 8.60
CA ALA A 6 47.55 7.73 9.35
C ALA A 6 46.48 7.01 8.47
N PRO A 7 46.33 5.67 8.57
CA PRO A 7 45.29 4.97 7.83
C PRO A 7 43.91 5.21 8.45
N ILE A 8 42.95 5.53 7.59
CA ILE A 8 41.52 5.63 7.90
C ILE A 8 41.03 4.25 8.35
N VAL A 9 40.61 4.15 9.61
CA VAL A 9 39.88 2.99 10.14
C VAL A 9 38.48 3.01 9.53
N THR A 10 38.25 2.16 8.52
CA THR A 10 36.90 1.85 8.04
C THR A 10 36.17 1.04 9.11
N LEU A 11 35.19 1.67 9.76
CA LEU A 11 34.20 1.03 10.62
C LEU A 11 33.36 0.07 9.76
N ASP A 12 33.46 -1.23 10.05
CA ASP A 12 32.64 -2.28 9.46
C ASP A 12 31.22 -2.18 10.04
N ASP A 13 30.36 -1.41 9.38
CA ASP A 13 28.93 -1.35 9.68
C ASP A 13 28.29 -2.68 9.26
N GLY A 14 28.22 -3.63 10.20
CA GLY A 14 27.68 -4.99 10.09
C GLY A 14 26.23 -5.13 9.56
N THR A 15 25.62 -4.05 9.11
CA THR A 15 24.38 -3.98 8.31
C THR A 15 24.49 -4.62 6.93
N THR A 16 25.69 -4.79 6.38
CA THR A 16 25.92 -5.43 5.08
C THR A 16 25.72 -6.95 5.11
N SER A 17 25.82 -7.58 6.28
CA SER A 17 25.87 -9.03 6.44
C SER A 17 24.53 -9.74 6.13
N ALA A 18 23.40 -9.17 6.59
CA ALA A 18 22.09 -9.82 6.42
C ALA A 18 21.54 -9.72 4.99
N ARG A 19 21.72 -8.58 4.32
CA ARG A 19 21.33 -8.41 2.90
C ARG A 19 22.20 -9.28 1.99
N SER A 20 23.50 -9.37 2.27
CA SER A 20 24.46 -10.22 1.54
C SER A 20 24.16 -11.71 1.68
N ALA A 21 23.78 -12.17 2.88
CA ALA A 21 23.43 -13.57 3.13
C ALA A 21 22.15 -14.00 2.41
N ALA A 22 21.08 -13.18 2.48
CA ALA A 22 19.83 -13.46 1.79
C ALA A 22 19.99 -13.45 0.25
N ALA A 23 20.73 -12.49 -0.28
CA ALA A 23 21.04 -12.42 -1.71
C ALA A 23 21.87 -13.63 -2.20
N LYS A 24 22.85 -14.08 -1.39
CA LYS A 24 23.65 -15.28 -1.69
C LYS A 24 22.82 -16.57 -1.63
N LEU A 25 21.82 -16.65 -0.76
CA LEU A 25 20.92 -17.79 -0.68
C LEU A 25 20.02 -17.89 -1.92
N ILE A 26 19.56 -16.75 -2.44
CA ILE A 26 18.73 -16.66 -3.65
C ILE A 26 19.56 -16.94 -4.92
N ALA A 27 20.82 -16.51 -4.96
CA ALA A 27 21.70 -16.69 -6.11
C ALA A 27 22.18 -18.15 -6.30
N ARG A 28 22.18 -18.97 -5.25
CA ARG A 28 22.60 -20.38 -5.31
C ARG A 28 21.40 -21.31 -5.46
N GLY A 29 20.78 -21.32 -6.64
CA GLY A 29 20.23 -22.49 -7.34
C GLY A 29 19.33 -23.53 -6.63
N HIS A 30 19.01 -23.39 -5.35
CA HIS A 30 18.10 -24.29 -4.67
C HIS A 30 16.69 -23.73 -4.80
N ARG A 31 15.89 -24.38 -5.66
CA ARG A 31 14.42 -24.32 -5.63
C ARG A 31 13.85 -24.94 -4.35
N THR A 32 14.50 -24.72 -3.20
CA THR A 32 13.91 -25.02 -1.91
C THR A 32 13.13 -23.79 -1.52
N ARG A 33 11.81 -23.96 -1.50
CA ARG A 33 10.88 -23.10 -0.77
C ARG A 33 11.61 -22.63 0.50
N PRO A 34 11.74 -21.32 0.77
CA PRO A 34 12.41 -20.85 1.97
C PRO A 34 11.88 -21.67 3.15
N PRO A 35 12.74 -22.29 3.99
CA PRO A 35 12.25 -23.06 5.13
C PRO A 35 11.24 -22.21 5.89
N GLU A 36 10.14 -22.81 6.35
CA GLU A 36 9.07 -22.11 7.09
C GLU A 36 9.63 -21.38 8.33
N SER A 37 10.79 -21.83 8.81
CA SER A 37 11.59 -21.25 9.88
C SER A 37 12.48 -20.06 9.50
N LEU A 38 12.56 -19.66 8.22
CA LEU A 38 13.00 -18.31 7.84
C LEU A 38 11.92 -17.33 8.28
N LYS A 39 11.83 -17.15 9.60
CA LYS A 39 11.38 -15.93 10.24
C LYS A 39 12.31 -14.83 9.74
N ILE A 40 12.04 -14.33 8.53
CA ILE A 40 12.38 -12.95 8.19
C ILE A 40 11.43 -12.12 9.06
N SER A 41 11.70 -12.08 10.37
CA SER A 41 11.18 -11.02 11.18
C SER A 41 11.79 -9.77 10.58
N VAL A 42 10.96 -8.81 10.22
CA VAL A 42 11.49 -7.53 9.82
C VAL A 42 12.14 -6.98 11.07
N ARG A 43 13.47 -7.03 11.13
CA ARG A 43 14.23 -6.37 12.19
C ARG A 43 13.94 -4.88 12.06
N ALA A 44 12.97 -4.42 12.83
CA ALA A 44 12.60 -3.03 12.94
C ALA A 44 13.71 -2.32 13.72
N ASP A 45 14.51 -1.52 13.03
CA ASP A 45 15.52 -0.69 13.69
C ASP A 45 14.84 0.44 14.47
N ASN A 46 14.89 0.35 15.80
CA ASN A 46 14.32 1.32 16.73
C ASN A 46 14.91 2.73 16.62
N ARG A 47 16.08 2.88 15.98
CA ARG A 47 16.67 4.20 15.71
C ARG A 47 15.89 4.95 14.63
N THR A 48 15.23 4.23 13.73
CA THR A 48 14.43 4.81 12.63
C THR A 48 12.99 5.08 13.07
N ARG A 49 12.37 6.13 12.51
CA ARG A 49 10.93 6.43 12.74
C ARG A 49 10.05 5.26 12.29
N LEU A 50 10.38 4.65 11.15
CA LEU A 50 9.65 3.50 10.62
C LEU A 50 9.75 2.29 11.54
N GLY A 51 10.94 1.97 12.04
CA GLY A 51 11.11 0.84 12.97
C GLY A 51 10.40 1.05 14.31
N ARG A 52 10.39 2.26 14.84
CA ARG A 52 9.57 2.58 16.04
C ARG A 52 8.08 2.38 15.77
N GLU A 53 7.58 2.86 14.64
CA GLU A 53 6.16 2.69 14.27
C GLU A 53 5.79 1.22 14.08
N MET A 54 6.67 0.43 13.47
CA MET A 54 6.49 -1.02 13.35
C MET A 54 6.43 -1.72 14.71
N ASN A 55 7.28 -1.33 15.65
CA ASN A 55 7.29 -1.90 17.01
C ASN A 55 6.03 -1.51 17.78
N ARG A 56 5.61 -0.24 17.71
CA ARG A 56 4.35 0.22 18.29
C ARG A 56 3.15 -0.53 17.72
N PHE A 57 3.11 -0.71 16.39
CA PHE A 57 2.04 -1.44 15.73
C PHE A 57 2.04 -2.92 16.13
N ARG A 58 3.22 -3.55 16.26
CA ARG A 58 3.35 -4.92 16.77
C ARG A 58 2.77 -5.06 18.17
N GLU A 59 3.16 -4.17 19.08
CA GLU A 59 2.69 -4.17 20.46
C GLU A 59 1.17 -4.01 20.53
N ALA A 60 0.60 -3.08 19.74
CA ALA A 60 -0.84 -2.88 19.65
C ALA A 60 -1.58 -4.15 19.16
N MET A 61 -1.05 -4.81 18.12
CA MET A 61 -1.66 -6.05 17.61
C MET A 61 -1.59 -7.19 18.62
N LEU A 62 -0.43 -7.37 19.28
CA LEU A 62 -0.29 -8.41 20.29
C LEU A 62 -1.18 -8.15 21.50
N ALA A 63 -1.34 -6.89 21.91
CA ALA A 63 -2.26 -6.51 22.98
C ALA A 63 -3.72 -6.82 22.61
N ALA A 64 -4.13 -6.56 21.36
CA ALA A 64 -5.47 -6.85 20.88
C ALA A 64 -5.80 -8.36 20.85
N LEU A 65 -4.79 -9.22 20.70
CA LEU A 65 -4.95 -10.68 20.70
C LEU A 65 -5.03 -11.29 22.11
N GLY A 66 -4.81 -10.49 23.16
CA GLY A 66 -4.84 -10.93 24.55
C GLY A 66 -3.48 -11.40 25.09
N PRO A 67 -3.45 -11.92 26.34
CA PRO A 67 -2.21 -12.14 27.09
C PRO A 67 -1.34 -13.29 26.57
N THR A 68 -1.91 -14.25 25.84
CA THR A 68 -1.22 -15.47 25.39
C THR A 68 -1.50 -15.78 23.92
N PRO A 69 -0.99 -14.96 22.97
CA PRO A 69 -1.16 -15.23 21.55
C PRO A 69 -0.32 -16.45 21.14
N THR A 70 -0.95 -17.34 20.37
CA THR A 70 -0.35 -18.54 19.81
C THR A 70 0.83 -18.19 18.88
N ASN A 71 1.72 -19.16 18.65
CA ASN A 71 2.82 -18.98 17.71
C ASN A 71 2.35 -18.63 16.29
N ALA A 72 1.22 -19.19 15.87
CA ALA A 72 0.60 -18.89 14.58
C ALA A 72 0.14 -17.42 14.51
N GLN A 73 -0.56 -16.94 15.55
CA GLN A 73 -0.98 -15.53 15.63
C GLN A 73 0.22 -14.57 15.64
N ARG A 74 1.29 -14.88 16.38
CA ARG A 74 2.52 -14.09 16.38
C ARG A 74 3.15 -14.02 14.98
N ALA A 75 3.19 -15.14 14.27
CA ALA A 75 3.69 -15.17 12.89
C ALA A 75 2.82 -14.32 11.94
N MET A 76 1.49 -14.39 12.10
CA MET A 76 0.55 -13.57 11.34
C MET A 76 0.71 -12.08 11.64
N VAL A 77 0.97 -11.68 12.88
CA VAL A 77 1.28 -10.28 13.24
C VAL A 77 2.53 -9.79 12.49
N GLU A 78 3.60 -10.59 12.40
CA GLU A 78 4.78 -10.22 11.61
C GLU A 78 4.46 -10.03 10.13
N GLN A 79 3.58 -10.86 9.56
CA GLN A 79 3.11 -10.68 8.18
C GLN A 79 2.27 -9.41 8.01
N ALA A 80 1.45 -9.07 9.01
CA ALA A 80 0.63 -7.86 8.99
C ALA A 80 1.51 -6.59 9.00
N ILE A 81 2.54 -6.57 9.85
CA ILE A 81 3.54 -5.50 9.91
C ILE A 81 4.26 -5.37 8.57
N GLN A 82 4.63 -6.49 7.97
CA GLN A 82 5.27 -6.55 6.65
C GLN A 82 4.41 -5.94 5.53
N LEU A 83 3.12 -6.26 5.50
CA LEU A 83 2.19 -5.71 4.51
C LEU A 83 2.00 -4.20 4.73
N ARG A 84 1.72 -3.79 5.97
CA ARG A 84 1.57 -2.37 6.34
C ARG A 84 2.79 -1.54 5.94
N THR A 85 3.98 -2.05 6.23
CA THR A 85 5.26 -1.37 5.91
C THR A 85 5.43 -1.12 4.42
N ARG A 86 4.95 -2.03 3.56
CA ARG A 86 5.03 -1.89 2.09
C ARG A 86 4.00 -0.89 1.54
N MET A 87 2.86 -0.73 2.21
CA MET A 87 1.82 0.23 1.81
C MET A 87 2.19 1.68 2.16
N ILE A 88 2.86 1.91 3.31
CA ILE A 88 3.28 3.26 3.77
C ILE A 88 3.96 4.12 2.68
N PRO A 89 4.97 3.66 1.93
CA PRO A 89 5.59 4.49 0.90
C PRO A 89 4.65 4.80 -0.28
N LEU A 90 3.69 3.91 -0.59
CA LEU A 90 2.68 4.17 -1.61
C LEU A 90 1.70 5.25 -1.15
N ASP A 91 1.26 5.17 0.11
CA ASP A 91 0.41 6.20 0.73
C ASP A 91 1.14 7.54 0.79
N ALA A 92 2.39 7.56 1.23
CA ALA A 92 3.21 8.77 1.32
C ALA A 92 3.38 9.43 -0.05
N LYS A 93 3.70 8.64 -1.09
CA LYS A 93 3.80 9.13 -2.47
C LYS A 93 2.47 9.70 -2.94
N PHE A 94 1.35 9.03 -2.67
CA PHE A 94 0.02 9.51 -3.07
C PHE A 94 -0.35 10.82 -2.38
N VAL A 95 -0.06 10.97 -1.09
CA VAL A 95 -0.28 12.22 -0.34
C VAL A 95 0.56 13.36 -0.89
N GLU A 96 1.81 13.09 -1.30
CA GLU A 96 2.72 14.08 -1.84
C GLU A 96 2.33 14.53 -3.26
N THR A 97 1.99 13.59 -4.14
CA THR A 97 1.78 13.89 -5.57
C THR A 97 0.32 14.06 -5.96
N GLY A 98 -0.63 13.60 -5.14
CA GLY A 98 -2.04 13.48 -5.49
C GLY A 98 -2.34 12.43 -6.58
N VAL A 99 -1.32 11.70 -7.05
CA VAL A 99 -1.43 10.81 -8.21
C VAL A 99 -0.83 9.45 -7.90
N GLN A 100 -1.63 8.40 -8.10
CA GLN A 100 -1.18 7.01 -8.03
C GLN A 100 -1.06 6.43 -9.43
N SER A 101 0.10 5.84 -9.75
CA SER A 101 0.25 5.16 -11.05
C SER A 101 -0.66 3.94 -11.12
N ILE A 102 -1.02 3.49 -12.33
CA ILE A 102 -1.83 2.26 -12.51
C ILE A 102 -1.13 1.05 -11.87
N HIS A 103 0.20 0.99 -11.99
CA HIS A 103 1.00 -0.07 -11.37
C HIS A 103 0.90 -0.01 -9.84
N ASP A 104 1.17 1.16 -9.25
CA ASP A 104 1.10 1.37 -7.80
C ASP A 104 -0.29 1.06 -7.25
N SER A 105 -1.34 1.45 -7.97
CA SER A 105 -2.74 1.20 -7.59
C SER A 105 -3.06 -0.29 -7.53
N ARG A 106 -2.60 -1.07 -8.52
CA ARG A 106 -2.79 -2.53 -8.55
C ARG A 106 -2.01 -3.23 -7.43
N VAL A 107 -0.78 -2.81 -7.20
CA VAL A 107 0.08 -3.34 -6.14
C VAL A 107 -0.52 -3.03 -4.76
N TYR A 108 -0.97 -1.79 -4.56
CA TYR A 108 -1.63 -1.35 -3.33
C TYR A 108 -2.88 -2.17 -3.06
N LEU A 109 -3.78 -2.29 -4.04
CA LEU A 109 -5.02 -3.06 -3.92
C LEU A 109 -4.74 -4.53 -3.55
N ALA A 110 -3.75 -5.16 -4.18
CA ALA A 110 -3.37 -6.53 -3.88
C ALA A 110 -2.87 -6.69 -2.43
N TRP A 111 -2.04 -5.76 -1.94
CA TRP A 111 -1.54 -5.79 -0.57
C TRP A 111 -2.62 -5.46 0.45
N SER A 112 -3.47 -4.46 0.19
CA SER A 112 -4.60 -4.10 1.04
C SER A 112 -5.58 -5.27 1.21
N ASN A 113 -5.96 -5.93 0.12
CA ASN A 113 -6.82 -7.13 0.17
C ASN A 113 -6.17 -8.28 0.96
N SER A 114 -4.86 -8.47 0.82
CA SER A 114 -4.13 -9.49 1.58
C SER A 114 -4.06 -9.14 3.07
N TYR A 115 -3.95 -7.85 3.38
CA TYR A 115 -3.92 -7.33 4.74
C TYR A 115 -5.27 -7.49 5.44
N CYS A 116 -6.38 -7.11 4.80
CA CYS A 116 -7.72 -7.30 5.35
C CYS A 116 -7.99 -8.77 5.70
N ARG A 117 -7.74 -9.68 4.75
CA ARG A 117 -7.90 -11.14 4.97
C ARG A 117 -7.05 -11.67 6.11
N LEU A 118 -5.88 -11.07 6.35
CA LEU A 118 -5.01 -11.46 7.44
C LEU A 118 -5.55 -10.97 8.79
N LEU A 119 -6.09 -9.75 8.85
CA LEU A 119 -6.76 -9.20 10.04
C LEU A 119 -8.01 -10.00 10.40
N ASP A 120 -8.84 -10.34 9.41
CA ASP A 120 -10.03 -11.17 9.61
C ASP A 120 -9.66 -12.53 10.23
N ARG A 121 -8.62 -13.18 9.71
CA ARG A 121 -8.11 -14.45 10.25
C ARG A 121 -7.51 -14.32 11.65
N LEU A 122 -7.03 -13.14 12.03
CA LEU A 122 -6.57 -12.86 13.39
C LEU A 122 -7.75 -12.67 14.37
N GLY A 123 -8.99 -12.64 13.88
CA GLY A 123 -10.16 -12.31 14.68
C GLY A 123 -10.21 -10.83 15.06
N LEU A 124 -9.41 -9.99 14.40
CA LEU A 124 -9.50 -8.54 14.48
C LEU A 124 -10.59 -8.13 13.51
N ASP A 125 -11.83 -8.42 13.88
CA ASP A 125 -12.99 -8.28 13.01
C ASP A 125 -13.16 -6.81 12.60
N MET A 126 -12.73 -6.50 11.38
CA MET A 126 -13.01 -5.22 10.73
C MET A 126 -14.41 -5.24 10.09
N SER A 127 -15.06 -6.41 10.01
CA SER A 127 -16.34 -6.62 9.33
C SER A 127 -17.55 -6.38 10.22
N ALA A 128 -17.39 -6.32 11.55
CA ALA A 128 -18.45 -5.96 12.48
C ALA A 128 -19.10 -4.60 12.17
N ALA A 129 -18.48 -3.76 11.32
CA ALA A 129 -18.99 -2.47 10.87
C ALA A 129 -19.24 -2.37 9.35
N ALA A 130 -18.97 -3.40 8.54
CA ALA A 130 -19.03 -3.30 7.08
C ALA A 130 -20.16 -4.14 6.50
N GLU A 131 -21.15 -3.49 5.89
CA GLU A 131 -22.19 -4.19 5.13
C GLU A 131 -21.58 -5.06 4.02
N PRO A 132 -22.17 -6.23 3.74
CA PRO A 132 -21.67 -7.13 2.71
C PRO A 132 -21.62 -6.41 1.36
N GLN A 133 -20.41 -6.27 0.82
CA GLN A 133 -20.19 -5.64 -0.47
C GLN A 133 -20.96 -6.41 -1.56
N PRO A 134 -21.70 -5.71 -2.44
CA PRO A 134 -22.40 -6.36 -3.53
C PRO A 134 -21.42 -7.07 -4.45
N SER A 135 -21.84 -8.22 -4.99
CA SER A 135 -21.03 -8.94 -5.98
C SER A 135 -20.71 -8.04 -7.18
N LEU A 136 -19.61 -8.30 -7.89
CA LEU A 136 -19.26 -7.56 -9.11
C LEU A 136 -20.42 -7.56 -10.13
N ALA A 137 -21.14 -8.68 -10.23
CA ALA A 137 -22.33 -8.78 -11.07
C ALA A 137 -23.45 -7.85 -10.58
N ALA A 138 -23.67 -7.76 -9.26
CA ALA A 138 -24.65 -6.85 -8.67
C ALA A 138 -24.25 -5.38 -8.83
N ALA A 139 -22.98 -5.03 -8.67
CA ALA A 139 -22.47 -3.68 -8.89
C ALA A 139 -22.59 -3.23 -10.36
N LEU A 140 -22.28 -4.13 -11.31
CA LEU A 140 -22.44 -3.89 -12.74
C LEU A 140 -23.91 -3.90 -13.20
N ALA A 141 -24.82 -4.51 -12.44
CA ALA A 141 -26.26 -4.43 -12.68
C ALA A 141 -26.85 -3.12 -12.13
N ALA A 142 -26.36 -2.65 -10.98
CA ALA A 142 -26.75 -1.38 -10.38
C ALA A 142 -26.30 -0.18 -11.23
N GLY A 143 -25.03 -0.16 -11.67
CA GLY A 143 -24.49 0.90 -12.52
C GLY A 143 -25.07 0.96 -13.94
N ARG A 144 -25.87 -0.02 -14.35
CA ARG A 144 -26.59 -0.02 -15.65
C ARG A 144 -27.97 0.65 -15.59
N ARG A 145 -28.46 1.00 -14.39
CA ARG A 145 -29.80 1.60 -14.22
C ARG A 145 -29.81 3.13 -14.13
N GLU A 146 -28.67 3.79 -14.03
CA GLU A 146 -28.57 5.27 -13.92
C GLU A 146 -28.04 5.95 -15.20
N VAL A 147 -28.53 5.49 -16.35
CA VAL A 147 -28.58 6.36 -17.54
C VAL A 147 -30.04 6.42 -17.96
N THR A 148 -30.85 7.09 -17.14
CA THR A 148 -32.09 7.68 -17.63
C THR A 148 -31.67 8.83 -18.55
N PRO A 149 -32.06 8.85 -19.83
CA PRO A 149 -31.97 10.05 -20.64
C PRO A 149 -33.07 10.99 -20.15
N ASP A 150 -32.84 11.64 -19.00
CA ASP A 150 -33.70 12.71 -18.52
C ASP A 150 -33.25 13.99 -19.22
N GLY A 151 -33.89 14.27 -20.35
CA GLY A 151 -33.55 15.40 -21.22
C GLY A 151 -34.23 15.40 -22.59
N ALA A 152 -35.33 14.67 -22.76
CA ALA A 152 -36.20 14.80 -23.93
C ALA A 152 -37.48 15.55 -23.54
N ASP A 153 -37.34 16.82 -23.15
CA ASP A 153 -38.38 17.85 -23.26
C ASP A 153 -37.80 19.21 -22.81
N GLY A 154 -37.43 20.04 -23.77
CA GLY A 154 -36.88 21.38 -23.51
C GLY A 154 -36.01 21.87 -24.64
N ALA A 155 -36.62 22.32 -25.74
CA ALA A 155 -35.95 23.10 -26.76
C ALA A 155 -35.52 24.45 -26.17
N GLU A 156 -34.33 24.50 -25.58
CA GLU A 156 -33.68 25.77 -25.24
C GLU A 156 -32.93 26.25 -26.49
N ARG A 157 -33.36 27.41 -27.01
CA ARG A 157 -32.67 28.16 -28.05
C ARG A 157 -31.20 28.31 -27.65
N VAL A 158 -30.30 27.70 -28.43
CA VAL A 158 -28.90 28.09 -28.44
C VAL A 158 -28.85 29.49 -29.04
N ASP A 159 -28.68 30.49 -28.17
CA ASP A 159 -28.42 31.86 -28.59
C ASP A 159 -27.01 31.87 -29.20
N HIS A 160 -26.95 31.82 -30.53
CA HIS A 160 -25.70 31.93 -31.26
C HIS A 160 -25.23 33.39 -31.14
N PRO A 161 -23.96 33.66 -30.76
CA PRO A 161 -23.44 35.01 -30.86
C PRO A 161 -23.56 35.46 -32.33
N PRO A 162 -23.99 36.71 -32.60
CA PRO A 162 -24.17 37.17 -33.97
C PRO A 162 -22.85 37.10 -34.74
N ASP A 163 -22.95 36.61 -35.98
CA ASP A 163 -21.85 36.49 -36.92
C ASP A 163 -21.28 37.91 -37.18
N PRO A 164 -19.95 38.14 -37.09
CA PRO A 164 -19.33 39.46 -37.30
C PRO A 164 -19.55 40.07 -38.70
N GLY A 165 -20.27 39.39 -39.60
CA GLY A 165 -20.68 39.90 -40.91
C GLY A 165 -21.93 40.81 -40.91
N ASP A 166 -22.73 40.82 -39.85
CA ASP A 166 -24.04 41.53 -39.84
C ASP A 166 -23.97 43.01 -39.41
N LEU A 167 -22.78 43.60 -39.26
CA LEU A 167 -22.61 45.01 -38.84
C LEU A 167 -22.32 45.99 -39.99
N LEU A 168 -22.46 45.60 -41.25
CA LEU A 168 -22.10 46.46 -42.40
C LEU A 168 -23.22 46.79 -43.39
N GLU A 169 -24.49 46.52 -43.10
CA GLU A 169 -25.58 46.99 -43.95
C GLU A 169 -26.78 47.53 -43.15
N ALA A 170 -26.75 48.83 -42.85
CA ALA A 170 -27.95 49.66 -42.95
C ALA A 170 -27.53 51.14 -43.17
N PRO A 171 -28.27 51.90 -44.01
CA PRO A 171 -27.90 53.24 -44.50
C PRO A 171 -28.05 54.38 -43.48
#